data_AF-A0A8X7B8D2-F1
#
_entry.id   AF-A0A8X7B8D2-F1
#
_cell.length_a   1.000
_cell.length_b   1.000
_cell.length_c   1.000
_cell.angle_alpha   90.00
_cell.angle_beta   90.00
_cell.angle_gamma   90.00
#
_symmetry.space_group_name_H-M   'P 1'
#
loop_
_entity.id
_entity.type
_entity.pdbx_description
1 polymer ?
#
loop_
_entity_poly.entity_id
_entity_poly.type
_entity_poly.pdbx_seq_one_letter_code
_entity_poly.pdbx_strand_id
1 'polypeptide(L)'
;MASKKLGGKSNTAIHDKNLWPTVKYGRGNQIVWGCMASSGFGKFHFIDCIMNKYVYLDILKRNLRQSASKLGISGHFKLYQDKDSKHTADICKLWVLYHCPSVIKTHAPSPNLNPIEHVWDYSQQKLRAPNF
;
A
#
# COMPACT_ATOMS: atom_id res chain seq x y z
N MET A 1 -1.63 2.26 7.66
CA MET A 1 -1.74 2.14 6.19
C MET A 1 -0.41 1.66 5.68
N ALA A 2 -0.41 0.84 4.64
CA ALA A 2 0.82 0.36 4.02
C ALA A 2 0.58 0.00 2.55
N SER A 3 1.67 -0.15 1.81
CA SER A 3 1.69 -0.74 0.47
C SER A 3 2.46 -2.05 0.50
N LYS A 4 1.90 -3.14 -0.03
CA LYS A 4 2.64 -4.41 -0.19
C LYS A 4 2.63 -4.87 -1.64
N LYS A 5 3.68 -5.58 -2.01
CA LYS A 5 3.86 -6.23 -3.31
C LYS A 5 3.33 -7.66 -3.22
N LEU A 6 2.31 -7.98 -4.02
CA LEU A 6 1.67 -9.29 -4.13
C LEU A 6 2.16 -10.00 -5.41
N GLY A 7 2.33 -11.32 -5.38
CA GLY A 7 2.80 -12.11 -6.53
C GLY A 7 1.83 -13.22 -6.93
N GLY A 8 1.72 -13.51 -8.24
CA GLY A 8 0.87 -14.55 -8.81
C GLY A 8 1.62 -15.78 -9.37
N LYS A 9 0.90 -16.91 -9.51
CA LYS A 9 1.37 -18.15 -10.19
C LYS A 9 1.37 -17.98 -11.73
N SER A 10 1.86 -18.97 -12.48
CA SER A 10 2.37 -18.77 -13.86
C SER A 10 1.96 -19.81 -14.90
N ASN A 11 2.04 -19.43 -16.19
CA ASN A 11 2.49 -20.32 -17.27
C ASN A 11 3.16 -19.56 -18.44
N THR A 12 4.13 -20.23 -19.08
CA THR A 12 4.77 -20.03 -20.41
C THR A 12 5.34 -18.65 -20.84
N ALA A 13 6.30 -18.68 -21.78
CA ALA A 13 7.16 -17.55 -22.19
C ALA A 13 7.25 -17.42 -23.73
N ILE A 14 7.52 -16.21 -24.26
CA ILE A 14 8.10 -15.94 -25.61
C ILE A 14 9.05 -14.70 -25.55
N HIS A 15 9.93 -14.59 -26.56
CA HIS A 15 11.19 -13.84 -26.73
C HIS A 15 11.17 -12.29 -26.92
N ASP A 16 12.39 -11.74 -26.94
CA ASP A 16 12.85 -10.34 -27.06
C ASP A 16 12.41 -9.51 -28.30
N LYS A 17 12.45 -8.17 -28.15
CA LYS A 17 13.54 -7.29 -28.69
C LYS A 17 13.36 -5.80 -28.30
N ASN A 18 14.50 -5.12 -28.08
CA ASN A 18 14.73 -3.66 -27.89
C ASN A 18 14.59 -3.05 -26.47
N LEU A 19 15.46 -2.08 -26.19
CA LEU A 19 15.81 -1.47 -24.88
C LEU A 19 15.27 -0.02 -24.82
N TRP A 20 14.96 0.66 -23.71
CA TRP A 20 14.99 0.45 -22.24
C TRP A 20 13.80 1.27 -21.63
N PRO A 21 13.50 1.23 -20.31
CA PRO A 21 13.91 0.29 -19.25
C PRO A 21 12.81 -0.74 -18.95
N THR A 22 13.16 -1.85 -18.31
CA THR A 22 12.27 -3.03 -18.20
C THR A 22 11.08 -2.83 -17.25
N VAL A 23 9.94 -2.35 -17.77
CA VAL A 23 8.63 -2.73 -17.21
C VAL A 23 8.42 -4.20 -17.52
N LYS A 24 8.66 -5.08 -16.54
CA LYS A 24 8.50 -6.53 -16.71
C LYS A 24 7.02 -6.91 -16.85
N TYR A 25 6.48 -6.80 -18.07
CA TYR A 25 5.30 -7.55 -18.50
C TYR A 25 5.69 -9.04 -18.67
N GLY A 26 5.76 -9.73 -17.53
CA GLY A 26 6.12 -11.14 -17.44
C GLY A 26 6.16 -11.58 -15.97
N ARG A 27 5.14 -12.35 -15.53
CA ARG A 27 4.84 -12.64 -14.11
C ARG A 27 4.71 -11.38 -13.24
N GLY A 28 3.55 -10.72 -13.35
CA GLY A 28 3.24 -9.50 -12.63
C GLY A 28 3.33 -9.65 -11.10
N ASN A 29 4.13 -8.81 -10.47
CA ASN A 29 4.02 -8.53 -9.04
C ASN A 29 3.23 -7.23 -8.89
N GLN A 30 1.97 -7.32 -8.48
CA GLN A 30 1.11 -6.17 -8.31
C GLN A 30 1.41 -5.47 -6.98
N ILE A 31 1.64 -4.16 -6.99
CA ILE A 31 1.71 -3.39 -5.74
C ILE A 31 0.29 -2.94 -5.40
N VAL A 32 -0.11 -3.11 -4.14
CA VAL A 32 -1.41 -2.66 -3.61
C VAL A 32 -1.18 -1.76 -2.41
N TRP A 33 -1.79 -0.58 -2.44
CA TRP A 33 -1.95 0.28 -1.27
C TRP A 33 -3.27 -0.02 -0.57
N GLY A 34 -3.26 -0.04 0.75
CA GLY A 34 -4.45 -0.26 1.55
C GLY A 34 -4.42 0.40 2.93
N CYS A 35 -5.61 0.54 3.49
CA CYS A 35 -5.82 1.05 4.84
C CYS A 35 -6.95 0.29 5.54
N MET A 36 -6.83 0.20 6.86
CA MET A 36 -7.79 -0.45 7.74
C MET A 36 -7.99 0.37 9.01
N ALA A 37 -9.12 0.17 9.67
CA ALA A 37 -9.43 0.61 11.02
C ALA A 37 -10.14 -0.52 11.77
N SER A 38 -10.54 -0.30 13.03
CA SER A 38 -11.37 -1.26 13.78
C SER A 38 -12.72 -1.54 13.10
N SER A 39 -13.26 -0.60 12.33
CA SER A 39 -14.46 -0.76 11.50
C SER A 39 -14.25 -1.55 10.19
N GLY A 40 -13.04 -2.03 9.92
CA GLY A 40 -12.72 -2.88 8.76
C GLY A 40 -11.81 -2.22 7.72
N PHE A 41 -12.03 -2.51 6.44
CA PHE A 41 -11.14 -2.11 5.34
C PHE A 41 -11.65 -0.88 4.57
N GLY A 42 -10.74 0.08 4.36
CA GLY A 42 -10.99 1.29 3.57
C GLY A 42 -10.97 1.02 2.07
N LYS A 43 -10.44 1.94 1.27
CA LYS A 43 -10.14 1.67 -0.14
C LYS A 43 -8.82 0.91 -0.29
N PHE A 44 -8.80 0.01 -1.26
CA PHE A 44 -7.59 -0.56 -1.84
C PHE A 44 -7.33 0.12 -3.17
N HIS A 45 -6.06 0.32 -3.51
CA HIS A 45 -5.64 0.93 -4.76
C HIS A 45 -4.48 0.12 -5.36
N PHE A 46 -4.70 -0.37 -6.59
CA PHE A 46 -3.68 -1.07 -7.36
C PHE A 46 -2.71 -0.05 -7.97
N ILE A 47 -1.41 -0.33 -7.87
CA ILE A 47 -0.33 0.51 -8.38
C ILE A 47 0.43 -0.27 -9.44
N ASP A 48 0.34 0.17 -10.69
CA ASP A 48 0.92 -0.52 -11.85
C ASP A 48 2.36 -0.08 -12.16
N CYS A 49 2.82 0.99 -11.49
CA CYS A 49 4.17 1.52 -11.59
C CYS A 49 5.02 1.21 -10.34
N ILE A 50 6.34 1.40 -10.44
CA ILE A 50 7.23 1.41 -9.27
C ILE A 50 6.82 2.60 -8.38
N MET A 51 6.25 2.30 -7.21
CA MET A 51 5.83 3.35 -6.28
C MET A 51 7.04 4.17 -5.83
N ASN A 52 6.96 5.49 -6.01
CA ASN A 52 7.91 6.48 -5.49
C ASN A 52 7.18 7.46 -4.55
N LYS A 53 7.89 8.44 -3.96
CA LYS A 53 7.29 9.41 -3.03
C LYS A 53 6.15 10.25 -3.62
N TYR A 54 6.21 10.58 -4.92
CA TYR A 54 5.17 11.38 -5.59
C TYR A 54 3.93 10.54 -5.89
N VAL A 55 4.11 9.30 -6.36
CA VAL A 55 3.02 8.33 -6.55
C VAL A 55 2.32 8.06 -5.22
N TYR A 56 3.07 7.84 -4.13
CA TYR A 56 2.50 7.63 -2.80
C TYR A 56 1.67 8.84 -2.33
N LEU A 57 2.18 10.05 -2.51
CA LEU A 57 1.47 11.29 -2.17
C LEU A 57 0.16 11.48 -2.95
N ASP A 58 0.16 11.16 -4.24
CA ASP A 58 -1.05 11.21 -5.08
C ASP A 58 -2.10 10.18 -4.60
N ILE A 59 -1.66 8.96 -4.27
CA ILE A 59 -2.52 7.92 -3.70
C ILE A 59 -3.12 8.37 -2.36
N LEU A 60 -2.32 8.98 -1.47
CA LEU A 60 -2.80 9.57 -0.22
C LEU A 60 -3.89 10.62 -0.47
N LYS A 61 -3.61 11.60 -1.35
CA LYS A 61 -4.54 12.69 -1.69
C LYS A 61 -5.88 12.16 -2.22
N ARG A 62 -5.86 11.17 -3.12
CA ARG A 62 -7.07 10.60 -3.73
C ARG A 62 -7.85 9.70 -2.77
N ASN A 63 -7.17 8.83 -2.04
CA ASN A 63 -7.82 7.73 -1.34
C ASN A 63 -8.07 7.97 0.15
N LEU A 64 -7.22 8.73 0.86
CA LEU A 64 -7.27 8.79 2.33
C LEU A 64 -8.62 9.29 2.88
N ARG A 65 -9.10 10.44 2.37
CA ARG A 65 -10.39 11.01 2.81
C ARG A 65 -11.57 10.09 2.47
N GLN A 66 -11.53 9.46 1.30
CA GLN A 66 -12.57 8.53 0.85
C GLN A 66 -12.59 7.26 1.72
N SER A 67 -11.42 6.74 2.09
CA SER A 67 -11.28 5.64 3.04
C SER A 67 -11.78 6.00 4.44
N ALA A 68 -11.41 7.17 4.96
CA ALA A 68 -11.86 7.62 6.28
C ALA A 68 -13.39 7.82 6.33
N SER A 69 -13.99 8.32 5.24
CA SER A 69 -15.44 8.40 5.07
C SER A 69 -16.09 7.01 5.01
N LYS A 70 -15.56 6.07 4.21
CA LYS A 70 -16.06 4.68 4.13
C LYS A 70 -16.02 3.97 5.49
N LEU A 71 -15.00 4.26 6.29
CA LEU A 71 -14.78 3.66 7.60
C LEU A 71 -15.55 4.34 8.75
N GLY A 72 -16.29 5.42 8.48
CA GLY A 72 -17.03 6.17 9.49
C GLY A 72 -16.18 7.06 10.41
N ILE A 73 -14.90 7.25 10.10
CA ILE A 73 -13.89 7.90 10.98
C ILE A 73 -13.40 9.26 10.46
N SER A 74 -14.10 9.88 9.51
CA SER A 74 -13.61 11.08 8.80
C SER A 74 -13.31 12.30 9.69
N GLY A 75 -13.90 12.40 10.88
CA GLY A 75 -13.65 13.52 11.81
C GLY A 75 -12.45 13.30 12.75
N HIS A 76 -12.18 12.05 13.16
CA HIS A 76 -11.30 11.77 14.30
C HIS A 76 -10.46 10.49 14.10
N PHE A 77 -9.67 10.44 13.01
CA PHE A 77 -8.69 9.35 12.82
C PHE A 77 -7.26 9.80 13.18
N LYS A 78 -6.45 8.86 13.69
CA LYS A 78 -4.99 9.03 13.83
C LYS A 78 -4.30 8.19 12.77
N LEU A 79 -3.41 8.80 11.98
CA LEU A 79 -2.77 8.13 10.86
C LEU A 79 -1.52 7.36 11.29
N TYR A 80 -1.52 6.04 11.09
CA TYR A 80 -0.32 5.20 11.19
C TYR A 80 0.22 4.84 9.80
N GLN A 81 1.53 4.95 9.62
CA GLN A 81 2.29 4.53 8.43
C GLN A 81 3.57 3.81 8.89
N ASP A 82 4.04 2.86 8.09
CA ASP A 82 5.36 2.25 8.29
C ASP A 82 6.50 3.23 7.98
N LYS A 83 7.75 2.79 8.16
CA LYS A 83 8.97 3.61 7.99
C LYS A 83 9.60 3.55 6.60
N ASP A 84 8.88 3.12 5.56
CA ASP A 84 9.41 3.17 4.19
C ASP A 84 9.87 4.61 3.85
N SER A 85 11.00 4.73 3.14
CA SER A 85 11.59 6.02 2.71
C SER A 85 10.64 6.88 1.87
N LYS A 86 9.63 6.27 1.24
CA LYS A 86 8.58 6.93 0.44
C LYS A 86 7.48 7.53 1.33
N HIS A 87 7.15 6.87 2.42
CA HIS A 87 6.19 7.35 3.42
C HIS A 87 6.83 8.43 4.30
N THR A 88 8.11 8.24 4.62
CA THR A 88 8.95 9.17 5.39
C THR A 88 9.67 10.23 4.53
N ALA A 89 9.27 10.41 3.27
CA ALA A 89 9.70 11.55 2.47
C ALA A 89 9.08 12.86 2.98
N ASP A 90 9.80 13.97 2.96
CA ASP A 90 9.33 15.23 3.57
C ASP A 90 8.06 15.78 2.93
N ILE A 91 7.90 15.63 1.61
CA ILE A 91 6.67 16.01 0.90
C ILE A 91 5.43 15.21 1.39
N CYS A 92 5.62 13.95 1.81
CA CYS A 92 4.57 13.09 2.34
C CYS A 92 4.27 13.45 3.80
N LYS A 93 5.31 13.60 4.64
CA LYS A 93 5.20 14.10 6.02
C LYS A 93 4.47 15.43 6.10
N LEU A 94 4.86 16.40 5.27
CA LEU A 94 4.30 17.75 5.26
C LEU A 94 2.82 17.72 4.84
N TRP A 95 2.48 16.99 3.76
CA TRP A 95 1.08 16.88 3.34
C TRP A 95 0.21 16.22 4.42
N VAL A 96 0.67 15.12 5.01
CA VAL A 96 -0.01 14.43 6.10
C VAL A 96 -0.23 15.35 7.31
N LEU A 97 0.78 16.13 7.70
CA LEU A 97 0.71 17.07 8.83
C LEU A 97 -0.41 18.11 8.65
N TYR A 98 -0.61 18.62 7.43
CA TYR A 98 -1.65 19.62 7.14
C TYR A 98 -3.04 19.02 6.86
N HIS A 99 -3.14 17.75 6.48
CA HIS A 99 -4.40 17.16 5.97
C HIS A 99 -4.98 16.03 6.85
N CYS A 100 -4.28 15.62 7.92
CA CYS A 100 -4.73 14.56 8.83
C CYS A 100 -4.91 15.12 10.24
N PRO A 101 -5.99 14.76 10.98
CA PRO A 101 -6.22 15.28 12.34
C PRO A 101 -5.11 14.93 13.34
N SER A 102 -4.43 13.80 13.14
CA SER A 102 -3.32 13.36 13.98
C SER A 102 -2.50 12.28 13.25
N VAL A 103 -1.23 12.14 13.64
CA VAL A 103 -0.30 11.14 13.10
C VAL A 103 0.32 10.37 14.27
N ILE A 104 0.29 9.05 14.21
CA ILE A 104 0.94 8.18 15.21
C ILE A 104 2.43 8.14 14.89
N LYS A 105 3.27 8.46 15.88
CA LYS A 105 4.73 8.31 15.77
C LYS A 105 5.09 6.82 15.80
N THR A 106 5.62 6.30 14.69
CA THR A 106 6.06 4.91 14.59
C THR A 106 7.37 4.70 15.37
N HIS A 107 7.35 3.88 16.42
CA HIS A 107 8.55 3.48 17.17
C HIS A 107 9.20 2.25 16.53
N ALA A 108 10.52 2.33 16.28
CA ALA A 108 11.35 1.32 15.59
C ALA A 108 10.87 0.87 14.17
N PRO A 109 11.74 0.31 13.32
CA PRO A 109 11.33 -0.45 12.16
C PRO A 109 10.99 -1.90 12.58
N SER A 110 9.81 -2.09 13.20
CA SER A 110 9.30 -3.43 13.52
C SER A 110 8.13 -3.79 12.59
N PRO A 111 8.32 -4.72 11.63
CA PRO A 111 7.23 -5.22 10.78
C PRO A 111 6.07 -5.80 11.61
N ASN A 112 6.39 -6.42 12.74
CA ASN A 112 5.45 -7.07 13.66
C ASN A 112 4.50 -6.09 14.37
N LEU A 113 4.72 -4.78 14.27
CA LEU A 113 3.83 -3.76 14.87
C LEU A 113 2.87 -3.12 13.86
N ASN A 114 2.92 -3.51 12.57
CA ASN A 114 2.00 -2.99 11.56
C ASN A 114 0.87 -4.00 11.30
N PRO A 115 -0.34 -3.82 11.87
CA PRO A 115 -1.40 -4.85 11.83
C PRO A 115 -1.88 -5.19 10.41
N ILE A 116 -1.66 -4.32 9.43
CA ILE A 116 -2.00 -4.58 8.03
C ILE A 116 -1.05 -5.61 7.38
N GLU A 117 0.17 -5.82 7.90
CA GLU A 117 1.07 -6.86 7.38
C GLU A 117 0.50 -8.26 7.63
N HIS A 118 -0.07 -8.51 8.81
CA HIS A 118 -0.77 -9.76 9.10
C HIS A 118 -1.96 -9.99 8.16
N VAL A 119 -2.71 -8.93 7.81
CA VAL A 119 -3.79 -9.01 6.80
C VAL A 119 -3.23 -9.39 5.42
N TRP A 120 -2.12 -8.78 5.02
CA TRP A 120 -1.49 -9.09 3.73
C TRP A 120 -0.91 -10.50 3.68
N ASP A 121 -0.37 -11.01 4.78
CA ASP A 121 0.17 -12.37 4.84
C ASP A 121 -0.95 -13.42 4.84
N TYR A 122 -2.07 -13.15 5.52
CA TYR A 122 -3.29 -13.96 5.40
C TYR A 122 -3.85 -13.95 3.97
N SER A 123 -3.91 -12.77 3.34
CA SER A 123 -4.38 -12.62 1.95
C SER A 123 -3.50 -13.41 0.98
N GLN A 124 -2.18 -13.34 1.12
CA GLN A 124 -1.24 -14.12 0.31
C GLN A 124 -1.37 -15.63 0.56
N GLN A 125 -1.59 -16.07 1.80
CA GLN A 125 -1.83 -17.49 2.09
C GLN A 125 -3.08 -18.00 1.37
N LYS A 126 -4.20 -17.27 1.45
CA LYS A 126 -5.42 -17.62 0.70
C LYS A 126 -5.27 -17.61 -0.81
N LEU A 127 -4.49 -16.67 -1.37
CA LEU A 127 -4.19 -16.63 -2.81
C LEU A 127 -3.22 -17.75 -3.27
N ARG A 128 -2.48 -18.38 -2.35
CA ARG A 128 -1.53 -19.46 -2.65
C ARG A 128 -2.13 -20.85 -2.46
N ALA A 129 -3.09 -20.99 -1.54
CA ALA A 129 -3.86 -22.20 -1.36
C ALA A 129 -4.53 -22.61 -2.68
N PRO A 130 -4.51 -23.90 -3.08
CA PRO A 130 -5.39 -24.37 -4.13
C PRO A 130 -6.84 -24.18 -3.65
N ASN A 131 -7.72 -23.74 -4.56
CA ASN A 131 -9.16 -23.81 -4.32
C ASN A 131 -9.54 -25.28 -4.13
N PHE A 132 -10.32 -25.59 -3.10
CA PHE A 132 -11.01 -26.87 -2.95
C PHE A 132 -12.15 -26.96 -3.97
#